data_AF-A0A927P9D4-F1
#
_entry.id   AF-A0A927P9D4-F1
#
_cell.length_a   1.000
_cell.length_b   1.000
_cell.length_c   1.000
_cell.angle_alpha   90.00
_cell.angle_beta   90.00
_cell.angle_gamma   90.00
#
_symmetry.space_group_name_H-M   'P 1'
#
loop_
_entity.id
_entity.type
_entity.pdbx_description
1 polymer ?
#
loop_
_entity_poly.entity_id
_entity_poly.type
_entity_poly.pdbx_seq_one_letter_code
_entity_poly.pdbx_strand_id
1 'polypeptide(L)'
;MLEVAGELKKRGAKRIVVNATFPLFTSGLKKFDDAVAAGVLDAVLGTNLTYRQPELLKREWYYDVDCSKYCAYFVLAINREMSVSSLCDPIKKIEKLLSSR
;
A
#
# COMPACT_ATOMS: atom_id res chain seq x y z
N MET A 1 -5.66 -0.87 12.89
CA MET A 1 -5.10 0.18 12.02
C MET A 1 -5.54 1.58 12.47
N LEU A 2 -6.85 1.89 12.47
CA LEU A 2 -7.35 3.22 12.88
C LEU A 2 -7.11 3.56 14.36
N GLU A 3 -7.22 2.59 15.27
CA GLU A 3 -6.90 2.80 16.70
C GLU A 3 -5.43 3.21 16.90
N VAL A 4 -4.51 2.47 16.26
CA VAL A 4 -3.08 2.77 16.27
C VAL A 4 -2.81 4.14 15.65
N ALA A 5 -3.49 4.50 14.56
CA ALA A 5 -3.39 5.84 13.97
C ALA A 5 -3.82 6.93 14.96
N GLY A 6 -4.94 6.73 15.65
CA GLY A 6 -5.41 7.65 16.70
C GLY A 6 -4.39 7.82 17.83
N GLU A 7 -3.79 6.72 18.29
CA GLU A 7 -2.76 6.76 19.34
C GLU A 7 -1.49 7.49 18.89
N LEU A 8 -1.04 7.24 17.66
CA LEU A 8 0.09 7.96 17.07
C LEU A 8 -0.19 9.46 16.94
N LYS A 9 -1.42 9.86 16.58
CA LYS A 9 -1.83 11.27 16.56
C LYS A 9 -1.77 11.91 17.93
N LYS A 10 -2.27 11.24 18.97
CA LYS A 10 -2.18 11.74 20.36
C LYS A 10 -0.74 11.99 20.81
N ARG A 11 0.22 11.23 20.26
CA ARG A 11 1.66 11.38 20.49
C ARG A 11 2.34 12.40 19.57
N GLY A 12 1.59 13.16 18.78
CA GLY A 12 2.10 14.25 17.96
C GLY A 12 2.56 13.86 16.54
N ALA A 13 2.18 12.68 16.04
CA ALA A 13 2.50 12.30 14.66
C ALA A 13 1.88 13.27 13.65
N LYS A 14 2.71 14.00 12.90
CA LYS A 14 2.23 15.00 11.93
C LYS A 14 1.44 14.36 10.79
N ARG A 15 1.90 13.23 10.26
CA ARG A 15 1.26 12.49 9.18
C ARG A 15 1.24 10.99 9.47
N ILE A 16 0.16 10.33 9.12
CA ILE A 16 -0.04 8.90 9.27
C ILE A 16 -0.44 8.32 7.93
N VAL A 17 0.45 7.49 7.41
CA VAL A 17 0.23 6.70 6.20
C VAL A 17 0.20 5.24 6.62
N VAL A 18 -0.79 4.51 6.13
CA VAL A 18 -0.93 3.08 6.39
C VAL A 18 -0.87 2.31 5.10
N ASN A 19 -0.36 1.08 5.15
CA ASN A 19 -0.35 0.18 4.00
C ASN A 19 -0.97 -1.17 4.36
N ALA A 20 -1.52 -1.84 3.36
CA ALA A 20 -1.99 -3.21 3.47
C ALA A 20 -1.82 -3.93 2.14
N THR A 21 -1.15 -5.09 2.15
CA THR A 21 -1.02 -5.93 0.96
C THR A 21 -2.39 -6.38 0.46
N PHE A 22 -3.27 -6.80 1.38
CA PHE A 22 -4.61 -7.31 1.07
C PHE A 22 -5.68 -6.44 1.75
N PRO A 23 -6.02 -5.27 1.17
CA PRO A 23 -6.91 -4.30 1.79
C PRO A 23 -8.39 -4.70 1.59
N LEU A 24 -8.92 -5.52 2.49
CA LEU A 24 -10.27 -6.10 2.32
C LEU A 24 -11.44 -5.17 2.66
N PHE A 25 -11.24 -4.19 3.55
CA PHE A 25 -12.29 -3.25 4.01
C PHE A 25 -13.64 -3.90 4.39
N THR A 26 -13.60 -5.05 5.07
CA THR A 26 -14.80 -5.85 5.39
C THR A 26 -15.86 -5.14 6.24
N SER A 27 -15.46 -4.11 6.99
CA SER A 27 -16.38 -3.24 7.77
C SER A 27 -16.84 -1.99 7.02
N GLY A 28 -16.62 -1.94 5.70
CA GLY A 28 -16.90 -0.78 4.85
C GLY A 28 -15.87 0.35 4.97
N LEU A 29 -16.09 1.39 4.16
CA LEU A 29 -15.16 2.52 4.00
C LEU A 29 -15.41 3.67 4.98
N LYS A 30 -16.61 3.75 5.56
CA LYS A 30 -17.05 4.92 6.35
C LYS A 30 -16.09 5.25 7.50
N LYS A 31 -15.58 4.25 8.22
CA LYS A 31 -14.64 4.47 9.33
C LYS A 31 -13.32 5.12 8.87
N PHE A 32 -12.88 4.82 7.65
CA PHE A 32 -11.68 5.42 7.07
C PHE A 32 -11.97 6.83 6.59
N ASP A 33 -13.14 7.06 5.99
CA ASP A 33 -13.59 8.40 5.59
C ASP A 33 -13.65 9.35 6.79
N ASP A 34 -14.28 8.91 7.88
CA ASP A 34 -14.39 9.68 9.11
C ASP A 34 -12.99 9.96 9.70
N ALA A 35 -12.08 8.98 9.66
CA ALA A 35 -10.71 9.15 10.16
C ALA A 35 -9.87 10.12 9.33
N VAL A 36 -10.03 10.13 8.01
CA VAL A 36 -9.37 11.09 7.11
C VAL A 36 -9.94 12.49 7.30
N ALA A 37 -11.26 12.62 7.40
CA ALA A 37 -11.91 13.89 7.66
C ALA A 37 -11.52 14.49 9.02
N ALA A 38 -11.35 13.65 10.05
CA ALA A 38 -10.84 14.04 11.36
C ALA A 38 -9.33 14.32 11.38
N GLY A 39 -8.63 14.18 10.25
CA GLY A 39 -7.18 14.36 10.14
C GLY A 39 -6.36 13.31 10.89
N VAL A 40 -6.98 12.19 11.30
CA VAL A 40 -6.30 11.07 11.98
C VAL A 40 -5.46 10.26 11.01
N LEU A 41 -5.91 10.15 9.76
CA LEU A 41 -5.28 9.38 8.71
C LEU A 41 -5.07 10.25 7.47
N ASP A 42 -3.89 10.18 6.86
CA ASP A 42 -3.56 10.97 5.67
C ASP A 42 -3.71 10.15 4.38
N ALA A 43 -3.32 8.86 4.41
CA ALA A 43 -3.37 8.01 3.22
C ALA A 43 -3.39 6.52 3.57
N VAL A 44 -4.03 5.72 2.70
CA VAL A 44 -3.97 4.26 2.70
C VAL A 44 -3.39 3.77 1.39
N LEU A 45 -2.30 3.00 1.44
CA LEU A 45 -1.72 2.33 0.27
C LEU A 45 -2.18 0.87 0.27
N GLY A 46 -2.92 0.47 -0.76
CA GLY A 46 -3.42 -0.89 -0.91
C GLY A 46 -2.97 -1.49 -2.23
N THR A 47 -2.66 -2.79 -2.26
CA THR A 47 -2.29 -3.44 -3.54
C THR A 47 -3.51 -3.97 -4.29
N ASN A 48 -3.32 -4.25 -5.58
CA ASN A 48 -4.30 -4.91 -6.44
C ASN A 48 -4.33 -6.44 -6.35
N LEU A 49 -3.69 -7.05 -5.34
CA LEU A 49 -3.65 -8.50 -5.15
C LEU A 49 -4.96 -9.08 -4.57
N THR A 50 -5.91 -8.23 -4.19
CA THR A 50 -7.30 -8.58 -3.87
C THR A 50 -8.25 -7.72 -4.67
N TYR A 51 -9.50 -8.17 -4.82
CA TYR A 51 -10.55 -7.34 -5.40
C TYR A 51 -10.69 -6.02 -4.63
N ARG A 52 -10.84 -4.92 -5.36
CA ARG A 52 -11.03 -3.56 -4.83
C ARG A 52 -12.38 -3.06 -5.32
N GLN A 53 -13.19 -2.58 -4.39
CA GLN A 53 -14.48 -2.00 -4.71
C GLN A 53 -14.30 -0.73 -5.56
N PRO A 54 -15.10 -0.51 -6.62
CA PRO A 54 -15.00 0.71 -7.44
C PRO A 54 -15.14 2.00 -6.61
N GLU A 55 -15.91 1.98 -5.52
CA GLU A 55 -16.12 3.10 -4.60
C GLU A 55 -14.86 3.43 -3.78
N LEU A 56 -14.03 2.43 -3.51
CA LEU A 56 -12.73 2.61 -2.84
C LEU A 56 -11.76 3.35 -3.75
N LEU A 57 -11.71 2.98 -5.04
CA LEU A 57 -10.81 3.57 -6.03
C LEU A 57 -11.10 5.05 -6.32
N LYS A 58 -12.29 5.54 -5.93
CA LYS A 58 -12.69 6.94 -6.06
C LYS A 58 -12.25 7.80 -4.88
N ARG A 59 -11.71 7.22 -3.80
CA ARG A 59 -11.33 7.98 -2.60
C ARG A 59 -9.95 8.60 -2.77
N GLU A 60 -9.86 9.91 -2.58
CA GLU A 60 -8.60 10.66 -2.70
C GLU A 60 -7.53 10.21 -1.69
N TRP A 61 -7.96 9.65 -0.55
CA TRP A 61 -7.05 9.12 0.46
C TRP A 61 -6.53 7.72 0.15
N TYR A 62 -7.08 7.03 -0.85
CA TYR A 62 -6.67 5.68 -1.22
C TYR A 62 -5.71 5.69 -2.40
N TYR A 63 -4.56 5.05 -2.20
CA TYR A 63 -3.52 4.90 -3.20
C TYR A 63 -3.47 3.46 -3.65
N ASP A 64 -3.83 3.27 -4.91
CA ASP A 64 -3.83 1.97 -5.54
C ASP A 64 -2.42 1.58 -6.03
N VAL A 65 -1.91 0.47 -5.52
CA VAL A 65 -0.55 -0.01 -5.80
C VAL A 65 -0.63 -1.22 -6.72
N ASP A 66 -0.24 -1.04 -7.98
CA ASP A 66 -0.22 -2.12 -8.97
C ASP A 66 0.97 -3.07 -8.79
N CYS A 67 0.67 -4.33 -8.47
CA CYS A 67 1.63 -5.42 -8.37
C CYS A 67 1.70 -6.30 -9.63
N SER A 68 0.94 -6.01 -10.69
CA SER A 68 0.87 -6.84 -11.92
C SER A 68 2.24 -7.03 -12.56
N LYS A 69 3.09 -5.99 -12.51
CA LYS A 69 4.49 -6.06 -12.97
C LYS A 69 5.29 -7.14 -12.23
N TYR A 70 5.12 -7.25 -10.91
CA TYR A 70 5.81 -8.23 -10.10
C TYR A 70 5.26 -9.64 -10.35
N CYS A 71 3.94 -9.79 -10.48
CA CYS A 71 3.32 -11.05 -10.91
C CYS A 71 3.88 -11.53 -12.26
N ALA A 72 3.99 -10.63 -13.24
CA ALA A 72 4.56 -10.95 -14.55
C ALA A 72 6.03 -11.39 -14.45
N TYR A 73 6.83 -10.76 -13.59
CA TYR A 73 8.21 -11.17 -13.36
C TYR A 73 8.32 -12.55 -12.71
N PHE A 74 7.44 -12.89 -11.76
CA PHE A 74 7.40 -14.24 -11.20
C PHE A 74 7.06 -15.28 -12.28
N VAL A 75 6.04 -15.03 -13.10
CA VAL A 75 5.68 -15.90 -14.23
C VAL A 75 6.86 -16.10 -15.18
N LEU A 76 7.54 -15.00 -15.57
CA LEU A 76 8.70 -15.06 -16.46
C LEU A 76 9.87 -15.84 -15.84
N ALA A 77 10.23 -15.55 -14.59
CA ALA A 77 11.36 -16.18 -13.92
C ALA A 77 11.14 -17.69 -13.78
N ILE A 78 9.95 -18.11 -13.37
CA ILE A 78 9.59 -19.53 -13.28
C ILE A 78 9.63 -20.19 -14.65
N ASN A 79 9.08 -19.54 -15.69
CA ASN A 79 9.11 -20.06 -17.06
C ASN A 79 10.53 -20.24 -17.63
N ARG A 80 11.48 -19.42 -17.17
CA ARG A 80 12.88 -19.46 -17.61
C ARG A 80 13.80 -20.21 -16.65
N GLU A 81 13.25 -20.89 -15.64
CA GLU A 81 14.01 -21.59 -14.59
C GLU A 81 15.04 -20.69 -13.89
N MET A 82 14.73 -19.39 -13.82
CA MET A 82 15.57 -18.39 -13.17
C MET A 82 15.18 -18.21 -11.71
N SER A 83 16.18 -17.89 -10.87
CA SER A 83 15.92 -17.57 -9.46
C SER A 83 15.06 -16.31 -9.30
N VAL A 84 14.05 -16.42 -8.45
CA VAL A 84 13.18 -15.30 -8.05
C VAL A 84 13.75 -14.47 -6.90
N SER A 85 14.86 -14.90 -6.27
CA SER A 85 15.43 -14.21 -5.09
C SER A 85 15.76 -12.74 -5.37
N SER A 86 16.22 -12.45 -6.60
CA SER A 86 16.52 -11.09 -7.05
C SER A 86 15.28 -10.19 -7.21
N LEU A 87 14.08 -10.77 -7.33
CA LEU A 87 12.81 -10.04 -7.36
C LEU A 87 12.32 -9.68 -5.96
N CYS A 88 12.71 -10.47 -4.96
CA CYS A 88 12.35 -10.27 -3.55
C CYS A 88 13.26 -9.24 -2.86
N ASP A 89 14.43 -8.93 -3.43
CA ASP A 89 15.37 -7.96 -2.89
C ASP A 89 15.21 -6.58 -3.54
N PRO A 90 14.67 -5.58 -2.82
CA PRO A 90 14.47 -4.25 -3.36
C PRO A 90 15.73 -3.37 -3.32
N ILE A 91 16.87 -3.83 -2.78
CA ILE A 91 18.01 -2.97 -2.44
C ILE A 91 18.53 -2.18 -3.64
N LYS A 92 18.69 -2.84 -4.79
CA LYS A 92 19.13 -2.19 -6.05
C LYS A 92 18.17 -1.11 -6.51
N LYS A 93 16.87 -1.27 -6.27
CA LYS A 93 15.84 -0.28 -6.61
C LYS A 93 15.96 0.94 -5.69
N ILE A 94 16.20 0.72 -4.40
CA ILE A 94 16.40 1.79 -3.41
C ILE A 94 17.67 2.57 -3.72
N GLU A 95 18.79 1.89 -3.95
CA GLU A 95 20.06 2.52 -4.33
C GLU A 95 19.92 3.40 -5.58
N LYS A 96 19.24 2.90 -6.61
CA LYS A 96 18.97 3.66 -7.84
C LYS A 96 18.10 4.90 -7.58
N LEU A 97 17.12 4.81 -6.68
CA LEU A 97 16.28 5.96 -6.32
C LEU A 97 17.07 7.02 -5.55
N LEU A 98 17.94 6.59 -4.63
CA LEU A 98 18.78 7.48 -3.83
C LEU A 98 19.87 8.16 -4.66
N SER A 99 20.44 7.48 -5.65
CA SER A 99 21.45 8.08 -6.55
C SER A 99 20.86 9.05 -7.57
N SER A 100 19.55 8.97 -7.84
CA SER A 100 18.82 9.89 -8.72
C SER A 100 18.29 11.16 -8.03
N ARG A 101 18.63 11.36 -6.75
CA ARG A 101 18.32 12.57 -5.98
C ARG A 101 19.55 13.46 -5.86
#